data_AF-A0A1E5PRK9-F1
#
_entry.id   AF-A0A1E5PRK9-F1
#
_cell.length_a   1.000
_cell.length_b   1.000
_cell.length_c   1.000
_cell.angle_alpha   90.00
_cell.angle_beta   90.00
_cell.angle_gamma   90.00
#
_symmetry.space_group_name_H-M   'P 1'
#
loop_
_entity.id
_entity.type
_entity.pdbx_description
1 polymer ?
#
loop_
_entity_poly.entity_id
_entity_poly.type
_entity_poly.pdbx_seq_one_letter_code
_entity_poly.pdbx_strand_id
1 'polypeptide(L)'
;MTAQAARKPLGSDAFWQSFDSLHPDKLDFGRKGLVWDFGATLLYTCRTPTDSFELELEISHVPTDLESKKVRALNTQLMKDYQAFTRDKLNCAPE
;
A
#
# COMPACT_ATOMS: atom_id res chain seq x y z
N MET A 1 -2.48 0.81 -16.21
CA MET A 1 -2.39 0.95 -14.74
C MET A 1 -3.51 0.11 -14.14
N THR A 2 -3.19 -0.69 -13.12
CA THR A 2 -4.15 -1.46 -12.34
C THR A 2 -3.98 -1.08 -10.87
N ALA A 3 -5.09 -1.09 -10.15
CA ALA A 3 -5.10 -0.93 -8.70
C ALA A 3 -6.08 -1.95 -8.13
N GLN A 4 -5.69 -2.64 -7.08
CA GLN A 4 -6.53 -3.61 -6.39
C GLN A 4 -6.43 -3.43 -4.89
N ALA A 5 -7.59 -3.43 -4.24
CA ALA A 5 -7.68 -3.43 -2.79
C ALA A 5 -8.30 -4.74 -2.33
N ALA A 6 -7.70 -5.35 -1.32
CA ALA A 6 -8.14 -6.64 -0.80
C ALA A 6 -8.17 -6.62 0.73
N ARG A 7 -9.19 -7.29 1.28
CA ARG A 7 -9.24 -7.64 2.69
C ARG A 7 -8.52 -8.97 2.90
N LYS A 8 -7.56 -9.00 3.82
CA LYS A 8 -6.74 -10.17 4.15
C LYS A 8 -6.89 -10.58 5.62
N PRO A 9 -6.68 -11.87 5.94
CA PRO A 9 -6.43 -12.29 7.32
C PRO A 9 -5.21 -11.58 7.91
N LEU A 10 -5.19 -11.39 9.22
CA LEU A 10 -4.03 -10.82 9.93
C LEU A 10 -2.77 -11.68 9.70
N GLY A 11 -1.61 -11.03 9.56
CA GLY A 11 -0.33 -11.70 9.37
C GLY A 11 -0.07 -12.17 7.94
N SER A 12 -0.78 -11.62 6.95
CA SER A 12 -0.61 -12.00 5.54
C SER A 12 0.60 -11.29 4.92
N ASP A 13 1.81 -11.74 5.25
CA ASP A 13 3.06 -11.13 4.76
C ASP A 13 3.69 -11.84 3.54
N ALA A 14 3.07 -12.93 3.06
CA ALA A 14 3.75 -13.97 2.25
C ALA A 14 4.09 -13.61 0.79
N PHE A 15 3.39 -12.66 0.16
CA PHE A 15 3.61 -12.36 -1.27
C PHE A 15 4.76 -11.36 -1.52
N TRP A 16 5.22 -10.65 -0.48
CA TRP A 16 5.96 -9.39 -0.66
C TRP A 16 7.49 -9.49 -0.52
N GLN A 17 8.00 -10.57 0.07
CA GLN A 17 9.44 -10.74 0.30
C GLN A 17 10.24 -10.88 -1.00
N SER A 18 9.60 -11.34 -2.07
CA SER A 18 10.21 -11.54 -3.39
C SER A 18 10.58 -10.24 -4.11
N PHE A 19 10.05 -9.09 -3.68
CA PHE A 19 10.26 -7.79 -4.33
C PHE A 19 11.14 -6.82 -3.54
N ASP A 20 11.60 -7.21 -2.34
CA ASP A 20 12.48 -6.39 -1.50
C ASP A 20 13.84 -6.14 -2.17
N SER A 21 14.26 -7.02 -3.09
CA SER A 21 15.49 -6.89 -3.89
C SER A 21 15.43 -5.78 -4.96
N LEU A 22 14.25 -5.23 -5.24
CA LEU A 22 14.03 -4.19 -6.26
C LEU A 22 14.16 -2.76 -5.71
N HIS A 23 14.77 -2.60 -4.53
CA HIS A 23 15.04 -1.31 -3.88
C HIS A 23 13.83 -0.36 -3.80
N PRO A 24 12.71 -0.80 -3.18
CA PRO A 24 11.58 0.09 -2.93
C PRO A 24 11.93 1.20 -1.94
N ASP A 25 11.27 2.35 -2.10
CA ASP A 25 11.17 3.33 -1.02
C ASP A 25 10.18 2.79 0.02
N LYS A 26 10.54 2.89 1.30
CA LYS A 26 9.67 2.49 2.40
C LYS A 26 8.84 3.69 2.84
N LEU A 27 7.54 3.47 3.02
CA LEU A 27 6.66 4.43 3.65
C LEU A 27 6.68 4.19 5.16
N ASP A 28 6.57 5.28 5.92
CA ASP A 28 6.60 5.31 7.38
C ASP A 28 5.23 5.10 8.03
N PHE A 29 4.25 4.61 7.27
CA PHE A 29 2.88 4.39 7.72
C PHE A 29 2.34 3.03 7.29
N GLY A 30 1.49 2.46 8.15
CA GLY A 30 0.99 1.09 8.03
C GLY A 30 2.03 0.04 8.42
N ARG A 31 1.61 -1.23 8.46
CA ARG A 31 2.51 -2.36 8.73
C ARG A 31 3.56 -2.53 7.63
N LYS A 32 3.20 -2.27 6.38
CA LYS A 32 4.12 -2.35 5.23
C LYS A 32 3.68 -1.41 4.12
N GLY A 33 4.47 -0.38 3.84
CA GLY A 33 4.29 0.47 2.66
C GLY A 33 5.55 0.50 1.83
N LEU A 34 5.46 0.12 0.56
CA LEU A 34 6.59 0.07 -0.38
C LEU A 34 6.21 0.76 -1.69
N VAL A 35 7.17 1.49 -2.27
CA VAL A 35 6.98 2.22 -3.53
C VAL A 35 8.13 1.93 -4.49
N TRP A 36 7.78 1.58 -5.72
CA TRP A 36 8.68 1.36 -6.84
C TRP A 36 8.36 2.34 -7.99
N ASP A 37 9.21 2.30 -9.02
CA ASP A 37 9.00 3.06 -10.27
C ASP A 37 7.90 2.47 -11.17
N PHE A 38 7.35 1.32 -10.78
CA PHE A 38 6.31 0.60 -11.53
C PHE A 38 5.08 0.28 -10.66
N GLY A 39 5.03 0.77 -9.43
CA GLY A 39 3.93 0.45 -8.54
C GLY A 39 4.16 0.84 -7.09
N ALA A 40 3.20 0.45 -6.26
CA ALA A 40 3.29 0.57 -4.81
C ALA A 40 2.41 -0.49 -4.14
N THR A 41 2.71 -0.80 -2.90
CA THR A 41 1.83 -1.59 -2.04
C THR A 41 1.74 -0.95 -0.67
N LEU A 42 0.58 -1.10 -0.05
CA LEU A 42 0.33 -0.68 1.32
C LEU A 42 -0.51 -1.76 2.01
N LEU A 43 -0.03 -2.21 3.16
CA LEU A 43 -0.70 -3.10 4.09
C LEU A 43 -0.79 -2.42 5.45
N TYR A 44 -2.00 -2.30 5.99
CA TYR A 44 -2.21 -1.86 7.37
C TYR A 44 -3.30 -2.69 8.02
N THR A 45 -3.19 -2.78 9.35
CA THR A 45 -4.19 -3.45 10.15
C THR A 45 -5.40 -2.52 10.33
N CYS A 46 -6.57 -3.05 10.00
CA CYS A 46 -7.86 -2.48 10.35
C CYS A 46 -8.39 -3.16 11.60
N ARG A 47 -8.65 -2.38 12.64
CA ARG A 47 -9.38 -2.85 13.83
C ARG A 47 -10.73 -2.15 13.89
N THR A 48 -11.80 -2.94 13.91
CA THR A 48 -13.16 -2.47 14.19
C THR A 48 -13.60 -3.05 15.53
N PRO A 49 -14.70 -2.58 16.15
CA PRO A 49 -15.18 -3.13 17.42
C PRO A 49 -15.51 -4.63 17.39
N THR A 50 -15.77 -5.19 16.20
CA THR A 50 -16.24 -6.57 16.03
C THR A 50 -15.25 -7.45 15.26
N ASP A 51 -14.17 -6.87 14.72
CA ASP A 51 -13.35 -7.55 13.73
C ASP A 51 -11.94 -6.96 13.65
N SER A 52 -10.98 -7.75 13.17
CA SER A 52 -9.63 -7.29 12.88
C SER A 52 -9.10 -8.00 11.65
N PHE A 53 -8.67 -7.21 10.69
CA PHE A 53 -8.22 -7.70 9.38
C PHE A 53 -7.13 -6.78 8.83
N GLU A 54 -6.51 -7.19 7.75
CA GLU A 54 -5.57 -6.35 7.01
C GLU A 54 -6.24 -5.82 5.74
N LEU A 55 -6.02 -4.54 5.44
CA LEU A 55 -6.31 -3.97 4.13
C LEU A 55 -5.01 -3.84 3.36
N GLU A 56 -5.00 -4.49 2.20
CA GLU A 56 -3.94 -4.41 1.22
C GLU A 56 -4.43 -3.54 0.06
N LEU A 57 -3.59 -2.59 -0.37
CA LEU A 57 -3.72 -1.90 -1.63
C LEU A 57 -2.46 -2.17 -2.45
N GLU A 58 -2.66 -2.59 -3.69
CA GLU A 58 -1.58 -2.72 -4.66
C GLU A 58 -1.89 -1.83 -5.86
N ILE A 59 -0.86 -1.12 -6.31
CA ILE A 59 -0.85 -0.36 -7.55
C ILE A 59 0.24 -0.95 -8.43
N SER A 60 -0.12 -1.28 -9.66
CA SER A 60 0.83 -1.73 -10.68
C SER A 60 0.63 -0.93 -11.95
N HIS A 61 1.72 -0.52 -12.58
CA HIS A 61 1.70 0.09 -13.89
C HIS A 61 2.94 -0.28 -14.68
N VAL A 62 2.83 -0.22 -16.00
CA VAL A 62 3.98 -0.39 -16.88
C VAL A 62 4.95 0.77 -16.59
N PRO A 63 6.27 0.53 -16.57
CA PRO A 63 7.25 1.60 -16.51
C PRO A 63 6.95 2.64 -17.61
N THR A 64 6.99 3.90 -17.23
CA THR A 64 6.72 5.03 -18.13
C THR A 64 7.99 5.85 -18.32
N ASP A 65 8.05 6.67 -19.37
CA ASP A 65 9.16 7.64 -19.56
C ASP A 65 9.17 8.79 -18.54
N LEU A 66 8.24 8.78 -17.56
CA LEU A 66 8.27 9.71 -16.45
C LEU A 66 9.51 9.46 -15.58
N GLU A 67 10.14 10.55 -15.15
CA GLU A 67 11.19 10.53 -14.14
C GLU A 67 10.78 9.68 -12.93
N SER A 68 11.60 8.69 -12.59
CA SER A 68 11.40 7.75 -11.46
C SER A 68 10.94 8.47 -10.18
N LYS A 69 11.59 9.59 -9.83
CA LYS A 69 11.21 10.39 -8.66
C LYS A 69 9.77 10.91 -8.69
N LYS A 70 9.26 11.31 -9.87
CA LYS A 70 7.88 11.78 -10.02
C LYS A 70 6.89 10.63 -9.88
N VAL A 71 7.20 9.47 -10.45
CA VAL A 71 6.38 8.27 -10.32
C VAL A 71 6.27 7.84 -8.86
N ARG A 72 7.40 7.74 -8.15
CA ARG A 72 7.41 7.37 -6.73
C ARG A 72 6.63 8.37 -5.88
N ALA A 73 6.75 9.67 -6.15
CA ALA A 73 5.99 10.70 -5.45
C ALA A 73 4.46 10.56 -5.68
N LEU A 74 4.03 10.28 -6.92
CA LEU A 74 2.61 10.06 -7.25
C LEU A 74 2.07 8.81 -6.54
N ASN A 75 2.79 7.69 -6.63
CA ASN A 75 2.41 6.46 -5.95
C ASN A 75 2.33 6.66 -4.43
N THR A 76 3.29 7.39 -3.84
CA THR A 76 3.28 7.75 -2.43
C THR A 76 2.04 8.56 -2.06
N GLN A 77 1.66 9.56 -2.86
CA GLN A 77 0.47 10.37 -2.60
C GLN A 77 -0.80 9.51 -2.66
N LEU A 78 -0.92 8.62 -3.65
CA LEU A 78 -2.05 7.69 -3.76
C LEU A 78 -2.17 6.77 -2.52
N MET A 79 -1.04 6.29 -1.97
CA MET A 79 -1.05 5.49 -0.74
C MET A 79 -1.58 6.31 0.45
N LYS A 80 -1.16 7.57 0.58
CA LYS A 80 -1.64 8.48 1.65
C LYS A 80 -3.13 8.77 1.51
N ASP A 81 -3.60 9.04 0.30
CA ASP A 81 -5.01 9.31 0.03
C ASP A 81 -5.88 8.09 0.33
N TYR A 82 -5.41 6.89 -0.01
CA TYR A 82 -6.09 5.64 0.35
C TYR A 82 -6.16 5.43 1.87
N GLN A 83 -5.05 5.65 2.57
CA GLN A 83 -5.01 5.56 4.03
C GLN A 83 -5.99 6.55 4.69
N ALA A 84 -6.02 7.80 4.22
CA ALA A 84 -6.97 8.80 4.70
C ALA A 84 -8.41 8.36 4.43
N PHE A 85 -8.69 7.86 3.23
CA PHE A 85 -10.01 7.35 2.85
C PHE A 85 -10.47 6.21 3.76
N THR A 86 -9.62 5.22 4.05
CA THR A 86 -10.03 4.08 4.88
C THR A 86 -10.17 4.42 6.36
N ARG A 87 -9.37 5.36 6.85
CA ARG A 87 -9.59 5.95 8.17
C ARG A 87 -10.94 6.65 8.25
N ASP A 88 -11.24 7.54 7.32
CA ASP A 88 -12.39 8.44 7.40
C ASP A 88 -13.71 7.77 6.97
N LYS A 89 -13.66 6.74 6.12
CA LYS A 89 -14.85 6.06 5.57
C LYS A 89 -15.07 4.65 6.08
N LEU A 90 -14.01 3.93 6.43
CA LEU A 90 -14.11 2.55 6.88
C LEU A 90 -13.90 2.40 8.39
N ASN A 91 -13.67 3.51 9.13
CA ASN A 91 -13.31 3.51 10.55
C ASN A 91 -12.13 2.58 10.85
N CYS A 92 -11.26 2.35 9.87
CA CYS A 92 -10.02 1.63 10.08
C CYS A 92 -8.99 2.62 10.63
N ALA A 93 -8.62 2.52 11.91
CA ALA A 93 -7.42 3.21 12.37
C ALA A 93 -6.20 2.44 11.83
N PRO A 94 -5.42 3.00 10.87
CA PRO A 94 -4.19 2.37 10.45
C PRO A 94 -3.19 2.46 11.61
N GLU A 95 -2.78 1.31 12.14
CA GLU A 95 -1.65 1.19 13.07
C GLU A 95 -0.36 0.83 12.31
#